data_AF-A0A8H7H2W3-F1
#
_entry.id   AF-A0A8H7H2W3-F1
#
_cell.length_a   1.000
_cell.length_b   1.000
_cell.length_c   1.000
_cell.angle_alpha   90.00
_cell.angle_beta   90.00
_cell.angle_gamma   90.00
#
_symmetry.space_group_name_H-M   'P 1'
#
loop_
_entity.id
_entity.type
_entity.pdbx_description
1 polymer ?
#
loop_
_entity_poly.entity_id
_entity_poly.type
_entity_poly.pdbx_seq_one_letter_code
_entity_poly.pdbx_strand_id
1 'polypeptide(L)'
;MVYIASWNEFQEAAEALYTKYVVKWKPALGVLVLKITDDETCLKFRTHSSIMLGRFETLNLELMRKMQNRTAPPPPAILETAAATQSDSAAASSVPTAGAGGAKKKKPKKKK
;
A
#
# COMPACT_ATOMS: atom_id res chain seq x y z
N MET A 1 1.70 -26.42 -19.20
CA MET A 1 0.87 -25.20 -19.35
C MET A 1 -0.32 -25.35 -18.43
N VAL A 2 -0.26 -24.77 -17.22
CA VAL A 2 -1.17 -25.08 -16.11
C VAL A 2 -2.17 -23.95 -15.89
N TYR A 3 -3.44 -24.30 -15.68
CA TYR A 3 -4.47 -23.35 -15.26
C TYR A 3 -4.59 -23.38 -13.75
N ILE A 4 -4.30 -22.25 -13.12
CA ILE A 4 -4.54 -22.07 -11.68
C ILE A 4 -5.94 -21.51 -11.50
N ALA A 5 -6.76 -22.16 -10.69
CA ALA A 5 -8.14 -21.71 -10.40
C ALA A 5 -8.19 -20.68 -9.27
N SER A 6 -7.27 -20.76 -8.31
CA SER A 6 -7.17 -19.83 -7.18
C SER A 6 -6.43 -18.56 -7.58
N TRP A 7 -7.02 -17.39 -7.31
CA TRP A 7 -6.34 -16.11 -7.55
C TRP A 7 -5.08 -15.96 -6.70
N ASN A 8 -5.13 -16.34 -5.42
CA ASN A 8 -4.03 -16.12 -4.49
C ASN A 8 -2.78 -16.91 -4.89
N GLU A 9 -2.98 -18.17 -5.27
CA GLU A 9 -1.90 -19.03 -5.78
C GLU A 9 -1.34 -18.50 -7.11
N PHE A 10 -2.22 -18.00 -7.98
CA PHE A 10 -1.78 -17.38 -9.22
C PHE A 10 -0.94 -16.12 -8.96
N GLN A 11 -1.35 -15.28 -8.01
CA GLN A 11 -0.64 -14.06 -7.64
C GLN A 11 0.75 -14.36 -7.05
N GLU A 12 0.85 -15.30 -6.11
CA GLU A 12 2.13 -15.68 -5.51
C GLU A 12 3.09 -16.25 -6.57
N ALA A 13 2.60 -17.14 -7.43
CA ALA A 13 3.39 -17.71 -8.51
C ALA A 13 3.74 -16.66 -9.59
N ALA A 14 2.86 -15.70 -9.85
CA ALA A 14 3.09 -14.58 -10.75
C ALA A 14 4.27 -13.71 -10.28
N GLU A 15 4.28 -13.41 -8.99
CA GLU A 15 5.28 -12.57 -8.35
C GLU A 15 6.65 -13.25 -8.24
N ALA A 16 6.68 -14.57 -8.08
CA ALA A 16 7.92 -15.34 -8.05
C ALA A 16 8.60 -15.40 -9.43
N LEU A 17 7.80 -15.53 -10.51
CA LEU A 17 8.33 -15.70 -11.86
C LEU A 17 8.61 -14.36 -12.55
N TYR A 18 7.68 -13.39 -12.48
CA TYR A 18 7.67 -12.02 -13.01
C TYR A 18 8.34 -11.69 -14.38
N THR A 19 8.79 -12.66 -15.19
CA THR A 19 9.59 -12.39 -16.40
C THR A 19 8.75 -11.91 -17.59
N LYS A 20 7.84 -12.73 -18.12
CA LYS A 20 6.96 -12.35 -19.24
C LYS A 20 5.49 -12.42 -18.84
N TYR A 21 4.85 -11.25 -18.81
CA TYR A 21 3.45 -11.08 -18.43
C TYR A 21 2.60 -10.68 -19.64
N VAL A 22 1.52 -11.43 -19.92
CA VAL A 22 0.62 -11.19 -21.05
C VAL A 22 -0.83 -11.17 -20.57
N VAL A 23 -1.55 -10.12 -20.96
CA VAL A 23 -2.97 -9.93 -20.67
C VAL A 23 -3.77 -10.03 -21.97
N LYS A 24 -4.86 -10.78 -21.95
CA LYS A 24 -5.82 -10.85 -23.04
C LYS A 24 -7.23 -10.64 -22.53
N TRP A 25 -7.82 -9.50 -22.87
CA TRP A 25 -9.22 -9.20 -22.62
C TRP A 25 -10.08 -9.54 -23.84
N LYS A 26 -11.20 -10.23 -23.62
CA LYS A 26 -12.21 -10.52 -24.66
C LYS A 26 -13.55 -9.92 -24.24
N PRO A 27 -13.89 -8.68 -24.67
CA PRO A 27 -15.10 -8.00 -24.23
C PRO A 27 -16.38 -8.73 -24.63
N ALA A 28 -16.43 -9.28 -25.85
CA ALA A 28 -17.60 -10.01 -26.35
C ALA A 28 -18.00 -11.23 -25.50
N LEU A 29 -17.04 -11.82 -24.77
CA LEU A 29 -17.27 -12.97 -23.90
C LEU A 29 -17.18 -12.62 -22.40
N GLY A 30 -16.83 -11.37 -22.07
CA GLY A 30 -16.54 -10.94 -20.70
C GLY A 30 -15.39 -11.72 -20.02
N VAL A 31 -14.39 -12.18 -20.80
CA VAL A 31 -13.32 -13.04 -20.27
C VAL A 31 -12.00 -12.31 -20.21
N LEU A 32 -11.39 -12.35 -19.02
CA LEU A 32 -10.01 -11.94 -18.79
C LEU A 32 -9.12 -13.19 -18.71
N VAL A 33 -8.07 -13.21 -19.53
CA VAL A 33 -7.05 -14.27 -19.53
C VAL A 33 -5.70 -13.64 -19.23
N LEU A 34 -5.06 -14.10 -18.15
CA LEU A 34 -3.71 -13.72 -17.77
C LEU A 34 -2.79 -14.90 -18.05
N LYS A 35 -1.61 -14.61 -18.60
CA LYS A 35 -0.57 -15.60 -18.87
C LYS A 35 0.77 -15.07 -18.39
N ILE A 36 1.48 -15.87 -17.62
CA ILE A 36 2.84 -15.60 -17.17
C ILE A 36 3.71 -16.76 -17.59
N THR A 37 4.90 -16.47 -18.09
CA THR A 37 5.79 -17.51 -18.58
C THR A 37 7.25 -17.10 -18.50
N ASP A 38 8.09 -18.07 -18.18
CA ASP A 38 9.55 -17.96 -18.20
C ASP A 38 10.15 -18.85 -19.30
N ASP A 39 9.42 -19.00 -20.40
CA ASP A 39 9.66 -19.93 -21.52
C ASP A 39 9.62 -21.43 -21.18
N GLU A 40 9.96 -21.84 -19.95
CA GLU A 40 9.86 -23.22 -19.48
C GLU A 40 8.52 -23.49 -18.78
N THR A 41 8.17 -22.62 -17.83
CA THR A 41 6.91 -22.72 -17.09
C THR A 41 5.90 -21.71 -17.65
N CYS A 42 4.63 -22.13 -17.74
CA CYS A 42 3.55 -21.26 -18.18
C CYS A 42 2.34 -21.42 -17.27
N LEU A 43 2.03 -20.33 -16.57
CA LEU A 43 0.91 -20.16 -15.67
C LEU A 43 -0.19 -19.40 -16.39
N LYS A 44 -1.42 -19.92 -16.34
CA LYS A 44 -2.60 -19.28 -16.92
C LYS A 44 -3.68 -19.11 -15.87
N PHE A 45 -4.31 -17.94 -15.89
CA PHE A 45 -5.51 -17.68 -15.11
C PHE A 45 -6.60 -17.17 -16.04
N ARG A 46 -7.79 -17.76 -15.95
CA ARG A 46 -8.97 -17.36 -16.72
C ARG A 46 -10.09 -17.05 -15.75
N THR A 47 -10.67 -15.87 -15.89
CA THR A 47 -11.83 -15.47 -15.08
C THR A 47 -12.90 -14.81 -15.95
N HIS A 48 -14.14 -14.99 -15.51
CA HIS A 48 -15.33 -14.30 -16.02
C HIS A 48 -15.85 -13.25 -15.02
N SER A 49 -15.25 -13.18 -13.83
CA SER A 49 -15.70 -12.29 -12.76
C SER A 49 -15.09 -10.90 -12.90
N SER A 50 -15.96 -9.88 -12.97
CA SER A 50 -15.56 -8.47 -13.02
C SER A 50 -14.90 -7.99 -11.72
N ILE A 51 -15.20 -8.63 -10.58
CA ILE A 51 -14.57 -8.33 -9.28
C ILE A 51 -13.05 -8.55 -9.35
N MET A 52 -12.61 -9.49 -10.20
CA MET A 52 -11.20 -9.79 -10.37
C MET A 52 -10.42 -8.67 -11.07
N LEU A 53 -11.10 -7.70 -11.68
CA LEU A 53 -10.46 -6.58 -12.38
C LEU A 53 -9.70 -5.67 -11.42
N GLY A 54 -10.28 -5.37 -10.25
CA GLY A 54 -9.59 -4.57 -9.22
C GLY A 54 -8.35 -5.27 -8.67
N ARG A 55 -8.42 -6.59 -8.45
CA ARG A 55 -7.26 -7.38 -8.01
C ARG A 55 -6.17 -7.45 -9.08
N PHE A 56 -6.58 -7.57 -10.34
CA PHE A 56 -5.67 -7.52 -11.48
C PHE A 56 -4.93 -6.18 -11.56
N GLU A 57 -5.61 -5.04 -11.37
CA GLU A 57 -4.96 -3.73 -11.35
C GLU A 57 -3.89 -3.64 -10.26
N THR A 58 -4.19 -4.13 -9.05
CA THR A 58 -3.21 -4.23 -7.96
C THR A 58 -1.99 -5.06 -8.36
N LEU A 59 -2.19 -6.26 -8.92
CA LEU A 59 -1.11 -7.13 -9.38
C LEU A 59 -0.24 -6.45 -10.45
N ASN A 60 -0.84 -5.72 -11.41
CA ASN A 60 -0.07 -5.01 -12.43
C ASN A 60 0.84 -3.93 -11.82
N LEU A 61 0.33 -3.17 -10.85
CA LEU A 61 1.10 -2.15 -10.15
C LEU A 61 2.27 -2.77 -9.36
N GLU A 62 2.03 -3.89 -8.68
CA GLU A 62 3.05 -4.64 -7.94
C GLU A 62 4.13 -5.18 -8.86
N LEU A 63 3.76 -5.80 -9.98
CA LEU A 63 4.70 -6.29 -10.99
C LEU A 63 5.52 -5.16 -11.60
N MET A 64 4.88 -4.05 -11.99
CA MET A 64 5.60 -2.87 -12.50
C MET A 64 6.59 -2.31 -11.47
N ARG A 65 6.23 -2.29 -10.18
CA ARG A 65 7.11 -1.85 -9.10
C ARG A 65 8.31 -2.76 -8.93
N LYS A 66 8.11 -4.08 -8.94
CA LYS A 66 9.18 -5.10 -8.89
C LYS A 66 10.11 -4.99 -10.10
N MET A 67 9.57 -4.87 -11.30
CA MET A 67 10.35 -4.72 -12.55
C MET A 67 11.20 -3.45 -12.58
N GLN A 68 10.75 -2.37 -11.94
CA GLN A 68 11.54 -1.12 -11.81
C GLN A 68 12.66 -1.22 -10.75
N ASN A 69 12.80 -2.36 -10.08
CA ASN A 69 13.71 -2.60 -8.95
C ASN A 69 13.63 -1.51 -7.87
N ARG A 70 12.48 -0.83 -7.76
CA ARG A 70 12.21 0.19 -6.75
C ARG A 70 11.76 -0.50 -5.47
N THR A 71 12.74 -0.95 -4.70
CA THR A 71 12.55 -1.18 -3.26
C THR A 71 12.08 0.13 -2.65
N ALA A 72 10.98 0.09 -1.90
CA ALA A 72 10.52 1.25 -1.15
C ALA A 72 11.71 1.82 -0.37
N PRO A 73 11.92 3.15 -0.35
CA PRO A 73 12.91 3.73 0.56
C PRO A 73 12.66 3.16 1.96
N PRO A 74 13.71 2.69 2.66
CA PRO A 74 13.52 2.18 4.02
C PRO A 74 12.82 3.25 4.85
N PRO A 75 11.80 2.89 5.66
CA PRO A 75 11.24 3.83 6.61
C PRO A 75 12.39 4.35 7.50
N PRO A 76 12.43 5.65 7.83
CA PRO A 76 13.48 6.19 8.67
C PRO A 76 13.48 5.45 10.00
N ALA A 77 14.54 4.69 10.25
CA ALA A 77 14.80 4.09 11.55
C ALA A 77 15.13 5.22 12.53
N ILE A 78 14.18 5.56 13.41
CA ILE A 78 14.47 6.28 14.65
C ILE A 78 14.27 5.31 15.83
N LEU A 79 15.37 4.60 16.06
CA LEU A 79 15.91 4.04 17.30
C LEU A 79 15.10 4.22 18.60
N GLU A 80 14.58 3.12 19.15
CA GLU A 80 14.38 2.96 20.58
C GLU A 80 15.76 2.86 21.26
N THR A 81 16.12 3.84 22.08
CA THR A 81 17.20 3.73 23.05
C THR A 81 16.64 3.94 24.45
N ALA A 82 16.64 2.88 25.24
CA ALA A 82 16.34 2.88 26.66
C ALA A 82 17.67 2.83 27.43
N ALA A 83 17.98 3.85 28.23
CA ALA A 83 18.77 3.76 29.45
C ALA A 83 18.81 5.11 30.19
N ALA A 84 18.55 5.06 31.50
CA ALA A 84 18.48 6.16 32.45
C ALA A 84 19.86 6.70 32.89
N THR A 85 19.93 7.97 33.29
CA THR A 85 20.32 8.46 34.64
C THR A 85 20.76 9.93 34.62
N GLN A 86 20.32 10.63 35.67
CA GLN A 86 20.45 12.04 36.05
C GLN A 86 21.87 12.63 36.02
N SER A 87 21.96 13.96 35.84
CA SER A 87 22.83 14.86 36.63
C SER A 87 22.37 16.31 36.50
N ASP A 88 22.54 17.03 37.60
CA ASP A 88 21.82 18.20 38.11
C ASP A 88 22.48 19.56 37.75
N SER A 89 21.78 20.65 38.11
CA SER A 89 22.23 22.04 38.34
C SER A 89 22.29 23.02 37.15
N ALA A 90 21.84 24.27 37.26
CA ALA A 90 21.11 24.99 38.31
C ALA A 90 20.67 26.37 37.76
N ALA A 91 19.55 26.88 38.31
CA ALA A 91 19.25 28.29 38.59
C ALA A 91 19.07 29.28 37.41
N ALA A 92 18.15 30.25 37.40
CA ALA A 92 17.10 30.68 38.31
C ALA A 92 16.14 31.66 37.59
N SER A 93 14.90 31.76 38.11
CA SER A 93 14.02 32.95 38.25
C SER A 93 13.71 33.83 37.02
N SER A 94 12.47 34.24 36.72
CA SER A 94 11.49 34.88 37.61
C SER A 94 10.06 34.96 36.99
N VAL A 95 9.07 34.48 37.74
CA VAL A 95 7.70 34.98 38.10
C VAL A 95 6.87 35.93 37.16
N PRO A 96 5.55 36.14 37.40
CA PRO A 96 4.39 35.36 36.94
C PRO A 96 3.35 36.26 36.20
N THR A 97 2.19 35.74 35.78
CA THR A 97 0.89 36.47 35.86
C THR A 97 -0.28 35.50 35.65
N ALA A 98 -1.17 35.45 36.64
CA ALA A 98 -2.49 34.84 36.60
C ALA A 98 -3.53 35.87 36.11
N GLY A 99 -4.60 35.40 35.46
CA GLY A 99 -5.79 36.21 35.16
C GLY A 99 -6.52 35.67 33.93
N ALA A 100 -7.52 34.79 34.09
CA ALA A 100 -8.92 35.15 34.28
C ALA A 100 -9.63 35.61 33.00
N GLY A 101 -10.60 34.79 32.57
CA GLY A 101 -11.84 35.29 31.98
C GLY A 101 -11.92 35.43 30.46
N GLY A 102 -12.88 34.71 29.87
CA GLY A 102 -13.79 35.36 28.93
C GLY A 102 -13.94 34.77 27.52
N ALA A 103 -15.17 34.31 27.28
CA ALA A 103 -15.93 34.53 26.03
C ALA A 103 -15.71 33.60 24.82
N LYS A 104 -16.50 32.51 24.83
CA LYS A 104 -17.23 31.97 23.67
C LYS A 104 -17.65 33.08 22.68
N LYS A 105 -17.20 33.00 21.41
CA LYS A 105 -17.75 33.77 20.29
C LYS A 105 -18.42 32.86 19.26
N LYS A 106 -19.62 33.30 18.86
CA LYS A 106 -20.72 32.60 18.19
C LYS A 106 -20.48 32.40 16.68
N LYS A 107 -20.97 31.27 16.16
CA LYS A 107 -21.08 30.90 14.74
C LYS A 107 -22.47 31.34 14.21
N PRO A 108 -22.59 32.13 13.13
CA PRO A 108 -23.89 32.55 12.61
C PRO A 108 -24.51 31.45 11.72
N LYS A 109 -25.79 31.15 11.98
CA LYS A 109 -26.65 30.24 11.20
C LYS A 109 -27.51 31.07 10.25
N LYS A 110 -27.26 30.97 8.94
CA LYS A 110 -28.07 31.55 7.87
C LYS A 110 -28.84 30.42 7.19
N LYS A 111 -30.18 30.55 7.15
CA LYS A 111 -31.09 30.17 6.06
C LYS A 111 -32.53 30.15 6.60
N LYS A 112 -33.32 31.13 6.15
CA LYS A 112 -34.71 30.94 5.75
C LYS A 112 -34.80 31.51 4.33
#